data_AF-A0A8G2MMF5-F1
#
_entry.id   AF-A0A8G2MMF5-F1
#
_cell.length_a   1.000
_cell.length_b   1.000
_cell.length_c   1.000
_cell.angle_alpha   90.00
_cell.angle_beta   90.00
_cell.angle_gamma   90.00
#
_symmetry.space_group_name_H-M   'P 1'
#
loop_
_entity.id
_entity.type
_entity.pdbx_description
1 polymer ?
#
loop_
_entity_poly.entity_id
_entity_poly.type
_entity_poly.pdbx_seq_one_letter_code
_entity_poly.pdbx_strand_id
1 'polypeptide(L)'
;AKDRSDRAREELIAELGSAFLCADLGIVPELEPRPDHAGYLDSWLKVLGNDKRAIFSAAAHAQRAVDYLHSLQPELDEEAAA
;
A
#
# COMPACT_ATOMS: atom_id res chain seq x y z
N ALA A 1 15.22 13.14 -16.56
CA ALA A 1 13.83 12.68 -16.38
C ALA A 1 13.84 11.65 -15.27
N LYS A 2 13.14 11.88 -14.15
CA LYS A 2 13.09 10.92 -13.03
C LYS A 2 12.47 9.62 -13.55
N ASP A 3 13.10 8.48 -13.31
CA ASP A 3 12.74 7.20 -13.94
C ASP A 3 11.29 6.83 -13.62
N ARG A 4 10.49 6.56 -14.67
CA ARG A 4 9.09 6.17 -14.56
C ARG A 4 8.93 4.83 -13.83
N SER A 5 9.94 3.97 -13.90
CA SER A 5 9.95 2.64 -13.29
C SER A 5 10.05 2.73 -11.77
N ASP A 6 10.85 3.66 -11.25
CA ASP A 6 10.96 3.88 -9.80
C ASP A 6 9.69 4.50 -9.23
N ARG A 7 9.06 5.43 -9.95
CA ARG A 7 7.72 5.94 -9.57
C ARG A 7 6.68 4.83 -9.50
N ALA A 8 6.63 3.96 -10.50
CA ALA A 8 5.69 2.84 -10.52
C ALA A 8 5.92 1.86 -9.36
N ARG A 9 7.16 1.66 -8.94
CA ARG A 9 7.52 0.82 -7.78
C ARG A 9 7.04 1.44 -6.46
N GLU A 10 7.28 2.73 -6.26
CA GLU A 10 6.83 3.45 -5.07
C GLU A 10 5.29 3.52 -5.00
N GLU A 11 4.63 3.74 -6.14
CA GLU A 11 3.16 3.69 -6.24
C GLU A 11 2.62 2.31 -5.85
N LEU A 12 3.25 1.23 -6.32
CA LEU A 12 2.85 -0.14 -5.93
C LEU A 12 3.02 -0.38 -4.42
N ILE A 13 4.10 0.11 -3.81
CA ILE A 13 4.32 0.01 -2.36
C ILE A 13 3.22 0.77 -1.61
N ALA A 14 2.91 1.99 -2.03
CA ALA A 14 1.91 2.83 -1.40
C ALA A 14 0.50 2.20 -1.47
N GLU A 15 0.15 1.61 -2.60
CA GLU A 15 -1.17 0.99 -2.82
C GLU A 15 -1.32 -0.32 -2.05
N LEU A 16 -0.27 -1.14 -1.98
CA LEU A 16 -0.26 -2.31 -1.08
C LEU A 16 -0.37 -1.89 0.39
N GLY A 17 0.34 -0.84 0.81
CA GLY A 17 0.27 -0.33 2.17
C GLY A 17 -1.12 0.22 2.54
N SER A 18 -1.74 0.94 1.60
CA SER A 18 -3.14 1.39 1.73
C SER A 18 -4.09 0.20 1.90
N ALA A 19 -3.96 -0.83 1.07
CA ALA A 19 -4.79 -2.03 1.16
C ALA A 19 -4.63 -2.76 2.50
N PHE A 20 -3.41 -2.87 3.03
CA PHE A 20 -3.13 -3.49 4.32
C PHE A 20 -3.75 -2.69 5.47
N LEU A 21 -3.58 -1.37 5.49
CA LEU A 21 -4.21 -0.50 6.50
C LEU A 21 -5.74 -0.58 6.45
N CYS A 22 -6.32 -0.57 5.25
CA CYS A 22 -7.76 -0.71 5.10
C CYS A 22 -8.25 -2.04 5.67
N ALA A 23 -7.53 -3.14 5.42
CA ALA A 23 -7.84 -4.44 6.02
C ALA A 23 -7.74 -4.41 7.55
N ASP A 24 -6.66 -3.83 8.11
CA ASP A 24 -6.44 -3.75 9.56
C ASP A 24 -7.50 -2.90 10.26
N LEU A 25 -7.90 -1.78 9.66
CA LEU A 25 -8.86 -0.83 10.22
C LEU A 25 -10.33 -1.20 9.91
N GLY A 26 -10.57 -2.29 9.19
CA GLY A 26 -11.92 -2.69 8.75
C GLY A 26 -12.57 -1.71 7.77
N ILE A 27 -11.77 -0.92 7.05
CA ILE A 27 -12.23 -0.01 6.01
C ILE A 27 -12.45 -0.82 4.73
N VAL A 28 -13.70 -0.93 4.30
CA VAL A 28 -14.03 -1.56 3.03
C VAL A 28 -13.77 -0.55 1.91
N PRO A 29 -12.91 -0.86 0.93
CA PRO A 29 -12.71 0.00 -0.23
C PRO A 29 -14.04 0.22 -0.96
N GLU A 30 -14.26 1.42 -1.50
CA GLU A 30 -15.44 1.68 -2.33
C GLU A 30 -15.52 0.65 -3.48
N LEU A 31 -16.72 0.10 -3.71
CA LEU A 31 -16.95 -0.91 -4.76
C LEU A 31 -16.73 -0.37 -6.17
N GLU A 32 -16.74 0.96 -6.34
CA GLU A 32 -16.53 1.62 -7.62
C GLU A 32 -15.09 2.18 -7.69
N PRO A 33 -14.23 1.65 -8.57
CA PRO A 33 -12.87 2.15 -8.73
C PRO A 33 -12.91 3.58 -9.25
N ARG A 34 -12.09 4.47 -8.66
CA ARG A 34 -11.98 5.83 -9.17
C ARG A 34 -11.41 5.82 -10.61
N PRO A 35 -11.86 6.73 -11.50
CA PRO A 35 -11.45 6.73 -12.91
C PRO A 35 -9.92 6.87 -13.13
N ASP A 36 -9.21 7.44 -12.16
CA ASP A 36 -7.76 7.66 -12.17
C ASP A 36 -6.95 6.43 -11.70
N HIS A 37 -7.57 5.41 -11.07
CA HIS A 37 -6.88 4.19 -10.63
C HIS A 37 -6.35 3.35 -11.81
N ALA A 38 -7.02 3.38 -12.95
CA ALA A 38 -6.63 2.57 -14.11
C ALA A 38 -5.29 3.00 -14.72
N GLY A 39 -4.86 4.25 -14.50
CA GLY A 39 -3.64 4.81 -15.08
C GLY A 39 -2.34 4.18 -14.57
N TYR A 40 -2.35 3.64 -13.35
CA TYR A 40 -1.17 3.00 -12.73
C TYR A 40 -1.09 1.49 -12.99
N LEU A 41 -2.18 0.87 -13.45
CA LEU A 41 -2.20 -0.57 -13.73
C LEU A 41 -1.22 -0.96 -14.84
N ASP A 42 -1.13 -0.16 -15.91
CA ASP A 42 -0.19 -0.44 -17.02
C ASP A 42 1.28 -0.32 -16.58
N SER A 43 1.60 0.61 -15.67
CA SER A 43 2.96 0.75 -15.16
C SER A 43 3.32 -0.38 -14.19
N TRP A 44 2.40 -0.79 -13.31
CA TRP A 44 2.61 -1.94 -12.41
C TRP A 44 2.72 -3.26 -13.17
N LEU A 45 1.88 -3.49 -14.18
CA LEU A 45 1.95 -4.71 -15.01
C LEU A 45 3.31 -4.84 -15.71
N LYS A 46 3.93 -3.73 -16.14
CA LYS A 46 5.30 -3.74 -16.70
C LYS A 46 6.34 -4.10 -15.65
N VAL A 47 6.24 -3.55 -14.44
CA VAL A 47 7.16 -3.88 -13.33
C VAL A 47 7.03 -5.37 -12.96
N LEU A 48 5.81 -5.86 -12.78
CA LEU A 48 5.51 -7.23 -12.38
C LEU A 48 5.80 -8.27 -13.48
N GLY A 49 5.59 -7.89 -14.74
CA GLY A 49 5.93 -8.73 -15.90
C GLY A 49 7.43 -8.93 -16.07
N ASN A 50 8.22 -7.90 -15.75
CA ASN A 50 9.69 -7.94 -15.84
C ASN A 50 10.35 -8.61 -14.63
N ASP A 51 9.75 -8.52 -13.44
CA ASP A 51 10.27 -9.14 -12.23
C ASP A 51 9.15 -9.69 -11.32
N LYS A 52 8.99 -11.02 -11.33
CA LYS A 52 8.02 -11.73 -10.49
C LYS A 52 8.32 -11.61 -8.99
N ARG A 53 9.54 -11.23 -8.60
CA ARG A 53 9.90 -10.99 -7.19
C ARG A 53 9.59 -9.57 -6.73
N ALA A 54 9.32 -8.64 -7.66
CA ALA A 54 9.02 -7.26 -7.34
C ALA A 54 7.81 -7.14 -6.41
N ILE A 55 6.79 -8.00 -6.57
CA ILE A 55 5.61 -8.00 -5.71
C ILE A 55 5.95 -8.34 -4.24
N PHE A 56 6.85 -9.29 -4.00
CA PHE A 56 7.25 -9.69 -2.66
C PHE A 56 8.08 -8.59 -1.99
N SER A 57 8.97 -7.96 -2.75
CA SER A 57 9.73 -6.82 -2.25
C SER A 57 8.80 -5.65 -1.91
N ALA A 58 7.90 -5.28 -2.84
CA ALA A 58 6.95 -4.21 -2.62
C ALA A 58 6.06 -4.47 -1.40
N ALA A 59 5.54 -5.70 -1.25
CA ALA A 59 4.76 -6.10 -0.08
C ALA A 59 5.56 -6.03 1.23
N ALA A 60 6.84 -6.45 1.24
CA ALA A 60 7.69 -6.36 2.43
C ALA A 60 8.03 -4.90 2.80
N HIS A 61 8.14 -4.01 1.82
CA HIS A 61 8.26 -2.57 2.06
C HIS A 61 6.96 -1.96 2.58
N ALA A 62 5.83 -2.32 1.98
CA ALA A 62 4.50 -1.89 2.41
C ALA A 62 4.21 -2.31 3.86
N GLN A 63 4.46 -3.57 4.21
CA GLN A 63 4.25 -4.07 5.58
C GLN A 63 5.05 -3.27 6.61
N ARG A 64 6.34 -3.01 6.35
CA ARG A 64 7.17 -2.19 7.25
C ARG A 64 6.63 -0.76 7.43
N ALA A 65 6.07 -0.17 6.38
CA ALA A 65 5.47 1.15 6.47
C ALA A 65 4.19 1.10 7.33
N VAL A 66 3.36 0.07 7.17
CA VAL A 66 2.14 -0.13 7.97
C VAL A 66 2.48 -0.40 9.43
N ASP A 67 3.42 -1.30 9.72
CA ASP A 67 3.90 -1.57 11.08
C ASP A 67 4.40 -0.30 11.76
N TYR A 68 5.13 0.54 11.02
CA TYR A 68 5.58 1.84 11.53
C TYR A 68 4.40 2.75 11.87
N LEU A 69 3.40 2.86 11.01
CA LEU A 69 2.20 3.67 11.27
C LEU A 69 1.40 3.18 12.49
N HIS A 70 1.29 1.86 12.66
CA HIS A 70 0.69 1.27 13.86
C HIS A 70 1.50 1.56 15.12
N SER A 71 2.83 1.49 15.05
CA SER A 71 3.70 1.80 16.18
C SER A 71 3.65 3.26 16.65
N LEU A 72 3.10 4.15 15.83
CA LEU A 72 2.88 5.55 16.16
C LEU A 72 1.50 5.83 16.77
N GLN A 73 0.59 4.84 16.80
CA GLN A 73 -0.71 5.02 17.43
C GLN A 73 -0.54 5.14 18.96
N PRO A 74 -1.35 5.97 19.63
CA PRO A 74 -1.33 6.02 21.09
C PRO A 74 -1.69 4.64 21.64
N GLU A 75 -1.02 4.22 22.73
CA GLU A 75 -1.52 3.08 23.50
C GLU A 75 -2.91 3.45 24.00
N LEU A 76 -3.90 2.62 23.67
CA LEU A 76 -5.25 2.79 24.19
C LEU A 76 -5.15 2.55 25.70
N ASP A 77 -5.18 3.62 26.50
CA ASP A 77 -5.40 3.51 27.94
C ASP A 77 -6.78 2.87 28.14
N GLU A 78 -6.81 1.56 28.35
CA GLU A 78 -8.03 0.77 28.59
C GLU A 78 -8.83 1.29 29.79
N GLU A 79 -8.21 2.07 30.68
CA GLU A 79 -8.84 2.77 31.81
C GLU A 79 -9.80 3.91 31.41
N ALA A 80 -9.67 4.50 30.22
CA ALA A 80 -10.58 5.56 29.76
C ALA A 80 -11.83 5.01 29.04
N ALA A 81 -11.82 3.72 28.68
CA ALA A 81 -12.89 3.04 27.96
C ALA A 81 -13.80 2.17 28.85
N ALA A 82 -13.47 2.02 30.14
CA ALA A 82 -14.23 1.31 31.17
C ALA A 82 -14.99 2.28 32.09
#